data_AF-A0A1G8CPT0-F1
#
_entry.id   AF-A0A1G8CPT0-F1
#
_cell.length_a   1.000
_cell.length_b   1.000
_cell.length_c   1.000
_cell.angle_alpha   90.00
_cell.angle_beta   90.00
_cell.angle_gamma   90.00
#
_symmetry.space_group_name_H-M   'P 1'
#
loop_
_entity.id
_entity.type
_entity.pdbx_description
1 polymer ?
#
loop_
_entity_poly.entity_id
_entity_poly.type
_entity_poly.pdbx_seq_one_letter_code
_entity_poly.pdbx_strand_id
1 'polypeptide(L)'
;MDSHRVLALANRYRQAANQVMEIQGRIKGTVEWNGAEWKGKRRERFNSDYQETIQAFQRYVRDLQITSDELEKAAVRIEELKKELAKQQQKG
;
A
#
# COMPACT_ATOMS: atom_id res chain seq x y z
N MET A 1 -4.62 23.62 1.30
CA MET A 1 -4.48 22.21 1.72
C MET A 1 -3.37 22.15 2.76
N ASP A 2 -3.54 21.41 3.86
CA ASP A 2 -2.56 21.32 4.95
C ASP A 2 -1.65 20.10 4.75
N SER A 3 -0.33 20.33 4.69
CA SER A 3 0.70 19.30 4.52
C SER A 3 0.62 18.22 5.60
N HIS A 4 0.24 18.57 6.83
CA HIS A 4 0.08 17.60 7.92
C HIS A 4 -1.06 16.63 7.64
N ARG A 5 -2.17 17.12 7.07
CA ARG A 5 -3.30 16.27 6.68
C ARG A 5 -2.93 15.35 5.51
N VAL A 6 -2.14 15.83 4.57
CA VAL A 6 -1.65 15.03 3.43
C VAL A 6 -0.68 13.95 3.91
N LEU A 7 0.25 14.27 4.81
CA LEU A 7 1.14 13.28 5.43
C LEU A 7 0.37 12.24 6.26
N ALA A 8 -0.65 12.67 7.01
CA ALA A 8 -1.50 11.75 7.75
C ALA A 8 -2.24 10.78 6.81
N LEU A 9 -2.64 11.23 5.62
CA LEU A 9 -3.24 10.37 4.61
C LEU A 9 -2.21 9.39 4.03
N ALA A 10 -1.01 9.85 3.68
CA ALA A 10 0.07 8.98 3.22
C ALA A 10 0.36 7.84 4.23
N ASN A 11 0.46 8.20 5.51
CA ASN A 11 0.61 7.24 6.60
C ASN A 11 -0.48 6.17 6.62
N ARG A 12 -1.75 6.53 6.38
CA ARG A 12 -2.86 5.57 6.32
C ARG A 12 -2.73 4.61 5.15
N TYR A 13 -2.34 5.09 3.97
CA TYR A 13 -2.10 4.24 2.81
C TYR A 13 -0.95 3.25 3.07
N ARG A 14 0.16 3.71 3.66
CA ARG A 14 1.25 2.84 4.09
C ARG A 14 0.82 1.79 5.12
N GLN A 15 0.03 2.18 6.11
CA GLN A 15 -0.51 1.24 7.11
C GLN A 15 -1.44 0.20 6.46
N ALA A 16 -2.31 0.61 5.54
CA ALA A 16 -3.17 -0.29 4.80
C ALA A 16 -2.36 -1.29 3.96
N ALA A 17 -1.29 -0.83 3.28
CA ALA A 17 -0.40 -1.72 2.54
C ALA A 17 0.23 -2.78 3.45
N ASN A 18 0.70 -2.39 4.64
CA ASN A 18 1.26 -3.32 5.63
C ASN A 18 0.23 -4.35 6.10
N GLN A 19 -1.00 -3.91 6.40
CA GLN A 19 -2.09 -4.81 6.80
C GLN A 19 -2.42 -5.84 5.72
N VAL A 20 -2.45 -5.43 4.45
CA VAL A 20 -2.68 -6.36 3.33
C VAL A 20 -1.55 -7.39 3.24
N MET A 21 -0.28 -6.96 3.38
CA MET A 21 0.86 -7.88 3.38
C MET A 21 0.80 -8.88 4.55
N GLU A 22 0.42 -8.44 5.75
CA GLU A 22 0.25 -9.32 6.91
C GLU A 22 -0.86 -10.35 6.68
N ILE A 23 -2.02 -9.92 6.16
CA ILE A 23 -3.14 -10.82 5.83
C ILE A 23 -2.72 -11.82 4.76
N GLN A 24 -2.02 -11.37 3.71
CA GLN A 24 -1.49 -12.24 2.67
C GLN A 24 -0.55 -13.31 3.25
N GLY A 25 0.33 -12.93 4.19
CA GLY A 25 1.20 -13.87 4.91
C GLY A 25 0.41 -14.92 5.69
N ARG A 26 -0.66 -14.51 6.39
CA ARG A 26 -1.55 -15.43 7.13
C ARG A 26 -2.29 -16.40 6.22
N ILE A 27 -2.81 -15.91 5.09
CA ILE A 27 -3.48 -16.77 4.09
C ILE A 27 -2.48 -17.79 3.57
N LYS A 28 -1.26 -17.37 3.20
CA LYS A 28 -0.20 -18.25 2.73
C LYS A 28 0.11 -19.36 3.73
N GLY A 29 0.37 -19.01 4.99
CA GLY A 29 0.62 -19.99 6.03
C GLY A 29 -0.56 -20.96 6.22
N THR A 30 -1.79 -20.46 6.17
CA THR A 30 -3.00 -21.29 6.29
C THR A 30 -3.13 -22.28 5.14
N VAL A 31 -2.87 -21.84 3.90
CA VAL A 31 -2.93 -22.69 2.70
C VAL A 31 -1.83 -23.74 2.69
N GLU A 32 -0.62 -23.38 3.10
CA GLU A 32 0.51 -24.31 3.18
C GLU A 32 0.27 -25.37 4.27
N TRP A 33 -0.24 -24.96 5.43
CA TRP A 33 -0.54 -25.87 6.54
C TRP A 33 -1.69 -26.83 6.25
N ASN A 34 -2.84 -26.32 5.82
CA ASN A 34 -4.05 -27.13 5.62
C ASN A 34 -4.06 -27.87 4.28
N GLY A 35 -3.30 -27.36 3.29
CA GLY A 35 -3.29 -27.88 1.93
C GLY A 35 -2.22 -28.93 1.64
N ALA A 36 -1.40 -29.30 2.64
CA ALA A 36 -0.25 -30.20 2.46
C ALA A 36 -0.63 -31.57 1.87
N GLU A 37 -1.80 -32.09 2.23
CA GLU A 37 -2.28 -33.40 1.78
C GLU A 37 -3.25 -33.30 0.59
N TRP A 38 -3.61 -32.10 0.15
CA TRP A 38 -4.56 -31.92 -0.95
C TRP A 38 -3.95 -32.36 -2.27
N LYS A 39 -4.65 -33.24 -3.00
CA LYS A 39 -4.18 -33.81 -4.27
C LYS A 39 -5.29 -33.82 -5.34
N GLY A 40 -4.87 -33.96 -6.59
CA GLY A 40 -5.75 -34.09 -7.75
C GLY A 40 -6.31 -32.76 -8.27
N LYS A 41 -7.19 -32.84 -9.28
CA LYS A 41 -7.68 -31.68 -10.07
C LYS A 41 -8.28 -30.53 -9.25
N ARG A 42 -8.88 -30.83 -8.09
CA ARG A 42 -9.42 -29.79 -7.19
C ARG A 42 -8.31 -28.94 -6.56
N ARG A 43 -7.16 -29.54 -6.21
CA ARG A 43 -5.98 -28.82 -5.73
C ARG A 43 -5.36 -27.97 -6.82
N GLU A 44 -5.25 -28.49 -8.04
CA GLU A 44 -4.70 -27.75 -9.18
C GLU A 44 -5.51 -26.48 -9.47
N ARG A 45 -6.85 -26.59 -9.51
CA ARG A 45 -7.73 -25.43 -9.67
C ARG A 45 -7.57 -24.43 -8.54
N PHE A 46 -7.61 -24.90 -7.29
CA PHE A 46 -7.39 -24.04 -6.12
C PHE A 46 -6.05 -23.29 -6.21
N ASN A 47 -4.97 -23.97 -6.61
CA ASN A 47 -3.65 -23.35 -6.72
C ASN A 47 -3.62 -22.26 -7.80
N SER A 48 -4.32 -22.45 -8.92
CA SER A 48 -4.46 -21.43 -9.96
C SER A 48 -5.18 -20.19 -9.42
N ASP A 49 -6.37 -20.37 -8.85
CA ASP A 49 -7.18 -19.28 -8.28
C ASP A 49 -6.43 -18.55 -7.15
N TYR A 50 -5.69 -19.32 -6.35
CA TYR A 50 -4.86 -18.80 -5.27
C TYR A 50 -3.68 -17.97 -5.80
N GLN A 51 -2.99 -18.42 -6.84
CA GLN A 51 -1.91 -17.65 -7.47
C GLN A 51 -2.41 -16.33 -8.06
N GLU A 52 -3.56 -16.34 -8.75
CA GLU A 52 -4.19 -15.13 -9.27
C GLU A 52 -4.53 -14.15 -8.14
N THR A 53 -5.09 -14.67 -7.05
CA THR A 53 -5.41 -13.88 -5.85
C THR A 53 -4.17 -13.26 -5.22
N ILE A 54 -3.07 -14.02 -5.10
CA ILE A 54 -1.79 -13.52 -4.59
C ILE A 54 -1.24 -12.39 -5.47
N GLN A 55 -1.31 -12.53 -6.79
CA GLN A 55 -0.89 -11.46 -7.70
C GLN A 55 -1.78 -10.21 -7.57
N ALA A 56 -3.09 -10.38 -7.35
CA ALA A 56 -4.01 -9.28 -7.12
C ALA A 56 -3.66 -8.52 -5.83
N PHE A 57 -3.38 -9.22 -4.73
CA PHE A 57 -2.92 -8.60 -3.49
C PHE A 57 -1.61 -7.82 -3.69
N GLN A 58 -0.63 -8.40 -4.40
CA GLN A 58 0.64 -7.73 -4.67
C GLN A 58 0.47 -6.44 -5.49
N ARG A 59 -0.41 -6.45 -6.49
CA ARG A 59 -0.75 -5.23 -7.25
C ARG A 59 -1.39 -4.19 -6.34
N TYR A 60 -2.37 -4.58 -5.53
CA TYR A 60 -3.05 -3.67 -4.63
C TYR A 60 -2.11 -3.05 -3.58
N VAL A 61 -1.21 -3.85 -2.98
CA VAL A 61 -0.17 -3.35 -2.06
C VAL A 61 0.70 -2.30 -2.74
N ARG A 62 1.12 -2.55 -3.99
CA ARG A 62 1.93 -1.61 -4.77
C ARG A 62 1.17 -0.31 -5.02
N ASP A 63 -0.09 -0.38 -5.39
CA ASP A 63 -0.91 0.82 -5.64
C ASP A 63 -1.06 1.66 -4.38
N LEU A 64 -1.24 1.02 -3.21
CA LEU A 64 -1.30 1.72 -1.91
C LEU A 64 0.04 2.39 -1.57
N GLN A 65 1.17 1.72 -1.84
CA GLN A 65 2.51 2.28 -1.62
C GLN A 65 2.79 3.46 -2.54
N ILE A 66 2.49 3.34 -3.84
CA ILE A 66 2.62 4.44 -4.81
C ILE A 66 1.78 5.64 -4.37
N THR A 67 0.53 5.41 -3.97
CA THR A 67 -0.36 6.48 -3.49
C THR A 67 0.22 7.16 -2.25
N SER A 68 0.76 6.39 -1.30
CA SER A 68 1.45 6.94 -0.13
C SER A 68 2.62 7.84 -0.52
N ASP A 69 3.49 7.37 -1.42
CA ASP A 69 4.68 8.11 -1.85
C ASP A 69 4.33 9.40 -2.59
N GLU A 70 3.29 9.38 -3.43
CA GLU A 70 2.79 10.57 -4.12
C GLU A 70 2.24 11.60 -3.14
N LEU A 71 1.53 11.16 -2.10
CA LEU A 71 1.03 12.04 -1.05
C LEU A 71 2.18 12.63 -0.22
N GLU A 72 3.22 11.87 0.11
CA GLU A 72 4.40 12.39 0.81
C GLU A 72 5.09 13.48 -0.03
N LYS A 73 5.28 13.24 -1.34
CA LYS A 73 5.82 14.25 -2.27
C LYS A 73 4.96 15.50 -2.34
N ALA A 74 3.64 15.35 -2.41
CA ALA A 74 2.70 16.46 -2.44
C ALA A 74 2.78 17.29 -1.14
N ALA A 75 2.90 16.65 0.02
CA ALA A 75 3.05 17.35 1.29
C ALA A 75 4.35 18.16 1.38
N VAL A 76 5.47 17.60 0.90
CA VAL A 76 6.75 18.31 0.79
C VAL A 76 6.59 19.54 -0.11
N ARG A 77 5.96 19.38 -1.28
CA ARG A 77 5.76 20.49 -2.21
C ARG A 77 4.90 21.61 -1.63
N ILE A 78 3.86 21.27 -0.85
CA ILE A 78 3.04 22.25 -0.13
C ILE A 78 3.89 23.07 0.85
N GLU A 79 4.78 22.43 1.60
CA GLU A 79 5.65 23.12 2.56
C GLU A 79 6.69 24.03 1.88
N GLU A 80 7.26 23.60 0.76
CA GLU A 80 8.15 24.43 -0.06
C GLU A 80 7.45 25.70 -0.53
N LEU A 81 6.26 25.56 -1.12
CA LEU A 81 5.47 26.70 -1.62
C LEU A 81 5.11 27.68 -0.51
N LYS A 82 4.75 27.18 0.69
CA LYS A 82 4.51 28.05 1.85
C LYS A 82 5.75 28.85 2.24
N LYS A 83 6.93 28.23 2.25
CA LYS A 83 8.20 28.91 2.55
C LYS A 83 8.56 29.94 1.49
N GLU A 84 8.34 29.63 0.21
CA GLU A 84 8.55 30.57 -0.90
C GLU A 84 7.65 31.80 -0.77
N LEU A 85 6.36 31.61 -0.52
CA LEU A 85 5.39 32.70 -0.31
C LEU A 85 5.76 33.57 0.90
N ALA A 86 6.15 32.96 2.03
CA ALA A 86 6.56 33.70 3.22
C ALA A 86 7.80 34.57 2.96
N LYS A 87 8.78 34.06 2.20
CA LYS A 87 9.97 34.84 1.80
C LYS A 87 9.64 36.01 0.88
N GLN A 88 8.65 35.85 0.00
CA GLN A 88 8.20 36.93 -0.89
C GLN A 88 7.48 38.03 -0.09
N GLN A 89 6.66 37.66 0.88
CA GLN A 89 5.95 38.60 1.76
C GLN A 89 6.88 39.38 2.72
N GLN A 90 8.06 38.85 3.04
CA GLN A 90 9.08 39.55 3.85
C GLN A 90 9.95 40.52 3.04
N LYS A 91 9.88 40.48 1.70
CA LYS A 91 10.72 41.27 0.79
C LYS A 91 9.97 42.40 0.07
N GLY A 92 8.65 42.48 0.23
CA GLY A 92 7.79 43.58 -0.26
C GLY A 92 7.31 44.43 0.89
#